data_AF-A0A4Y2URG7-F1
#
_entry.id   AF-A0A4Y2URG7-F1
#
_cell.length_a   1.000
_cell.length_b   1.000
_cell.length_c   1.000
_cell.angle_alpha   90.00
_cell.angle_beta   90.00
_cell.angle_gamma   90.00
#
_symmetry.space_group_name_H-M   'P 1'
#
loop_
_entity.id
_entity.type
_entity.pdbx_description
1 polymer ?
#
loop_
_entity_poly.entity_id
_entity_poly.type
_entity_poly.pdbx_seq_one_letter_code
_entity_poly.pdbx_strand_id
1 'polypeptide(L)'
;MAGGVSELEPPGEKDHKRKSFDISYVRLRFYSSRPESFAIYKRTTLDSEWTPYQFYSATCNETYGIPDGTLVTRENETLPLCTSEFSDLSPLTGGTVVFSTLEGRPGAYDFENNEKLQVQFSYVLLRY
;
A
#
# COMPACT_ATOMS: atom_id res chain seq x y z
N MET A 1 12.84 1.12 -18.73
CA MET A 1 11.40 0.84 -18.54
C MET A 1 10.83 2.04 -17.82
N ALA A 2 9.78 2.66 -18.37
CA ALA A 2 9.21 3.88 -17.82
C ALA A 2 8.42 3.52 -16.56
N GLY A 3 8.94 3.86 -15.38
CA GLY A 3 8.20 3.71 -14.13
C GLY A 3 7.01 4.66 -14.14
N GLY A 4 5.80 4.11 -14.21
CA GLY A 4 4.58 4.90 -14.15
C GLY A 4 4.28 5.28 -12.71
N VAL A 5 4.19 6.58 -12.45
CA VAL A 5 3.83 7.13 -11.13
C VAL A 5 2.35 7.45 -11.18
N SER A 6 1.54 6.72 -10.42
CA SER A 6 0.12 7.05 -10.21
C SER A 6 -0.03 7.61 -8.80
N GLU A 7 -0.13 8.93 -8.66
CA GLU A 7 -0.51 9.58 -7.42
C GLU A 7 -2.04 9.56 -7.29
N LEU A 8 -2.54 8.94 -6.23
CA LEU A 8 -3.96 8.84 -5.94
C LEU A 8 -4.32 9.91 -4.90
N GLU A 9 -5.00 10.95 -5.35
CA GLU A 9 -5.61 11.94 -4.46
C GLU A 9 -6.95 11.41 -3.90
N PRO A 10 -7.24 11.63 -2.61
CA PRO A 10 -8.51 11.24 -2.02
C PRO A 10 -9.67 11.98 -2.72
N PRO A 11 -10.82 11.29 -2.95
CA PRO A 11 -11.92 11.87 -3.70
C PRO A 11 -12.59 13.01 -2.93
N GLY A 12 -12.52 14.25 -3.44
CA GLY A 12 -13.51 15.29 -3.11
C GLY A 12 -13.06 16.69 -2.70
N GLU A 13 -11.85 17.18 -2.98
CA GLU A 13 -11.47 18.51 -2.48
C GLU A 13 -10.78 19.38 -3.55
N LYS A 14 -11.52 20.36 -4.10
CA LYS A 14 -10.96 21.52 -4.85
C LYS A 14 -10.53 22.66 -3.91
N ASP A 15 -10.41 22.39 -2.62
CA ASP A 15 -9.99 23.35 -1.60
C ASP A 15 -8.73 22.79 -0.92
N HIS A 16 -7.62 23.53 -0.92
CA HIS A 16 -6.32 23.05 -0.42
C HIS A 16 -6.26 23.00 1.13
N LYS A 17 -7.37 22.66 1.80
CA LYS A 17 -7.38 22.43 3.24
C LYS A 17 -6.85 21.03 3.52
N ARG A 18 -5.64 21.00 4.10
CA ARG A 18 -4.93 19.82 4.62
C ARG A 18 -5.84 18.98 5.52
N LYS A 19 -6.50 17.97 4.96
CA LYS A 19 -7.22 16.93 5.72
C LYS A 19 -6.45 15.63 5.59
N SER A 20 -6.12 15.05 6.72
CA SER A 20 -5.65 13.67 6.82
C SER A 20 -6.85 12.72 6.86
N PHE A 21 -6.71 11.54 6.28
CA PHE A 21 -7.77 10.55 6.19
C PHE A 21 -7.39 9.28 6.94
N ASP A 22 -8.37 8.68 7.62
CA ASP A 22 -8.29 7.29 8.09
C ASP A 22 -8.62 6.36 6.92
N ILE A 23 -7.57 5.93 6.21
CA ILE A 23 -7.72 5.08 5.04
C ILE A 23 -7.76 3.61 5.48
N SER A 24 -8.92 2.97 5.30
CA SER A 24 -9.10 1.56 5.63
C SER A 24 -8.59 0.61 4.53
N TYR A 25 -8.71 1.01 3.26
CA TYR A 25 -8.22 0.24 2.13
C TYR A 25 -7.91 1.11 0.91
N VAL A 26 -7.05 0.59 0.03
CA VAL A 26 -6.75 1.15 -1.30
C VAL A 26 -7.10 0.10 -2.34
N ARG A 27 -7.91 0.48 -3.34
CA ARG A 27 -8.24 -0.39 -4.47
C ARG A 27 -7.55 0.12 -5.73
N LEU A 28 -6.71 -0.73 -6.31
CA LEU A 28 -6.03 -0.46 -7.57
C LEU A 28 -6.72 -1.26 -8.68
N ARG A 29 -7.08 -0.60 -9.78
CA ARG A 29 -7.62 -1.24 -10.98
C ARG A 29 -6.66 -1.00 -12.13
N PHE A 30 -6.08 -2.07 -12.65
CA PHE A 30 -5.15 -2.05 -13.76
C PHE A 30 -5.91 -2.20 -15.08
N TYR A 31 -5.69 -1.28 -16.02
CA TYR A 31 -6.24 -1.37 -17.37
C TYR A 31 -5.44 -2.35 -18.25
N SER A 32 -4.16 -2.56 -17.94
CA SER A 32 -3.29 -3.59 -18.49
C SER A 32 -3.14 -4.77 -17.52
N SER A 33 -2.26 -5.73 -17.85
CA SER A 33 -1.80 -6.74 -16.90
C SER A 33 -1.17 -6.06 -15.69
N ARG A 34 -1.27 -6.71 -14.53
CA ARG A 34 -0.59 -6.26 -13.32
C ARG A 34 0.93 -6.31 -13.53
N PRO A 35 1.69 -5.34 -13.00
CA PRO A 35 3.14 -5.42 -12.96
C PRO A 35 3.59 -6.67 -12.20
N GLU A 36 4.74 -7.24 -12.59
CA GLU A 36 5.35 -8.35 -11.85
C GLU A 36 5.78 -7.92 -10.44
N SER A 37 6.25 -6.67 -10.29
CA SER A 37 6.59 -6.06 -9.01
C SER A 37 6.07 -4.64 -8.94
N PHE A 38 5.44 -4.28 -7.81
CA PHE A 38 5.01 -2.91 -7.53
C PHE A 38 4.90 -2.65 -6.03
N ALA A 39 4.88 -1.37 -5.68
CA ALA A 39 4.90 -0.90 -4.31
C ALA A 39 3.89 0.24 -4.09
N ILE A 40 3.24 0.21 -2.93
CA ILE A 40 2.36 1.26 -2.43
C ILE A 40 3.13 2.05 -1.39
N TYR A 41 3.24 3.36 -1.62
CA TYR A 41 3.83 4.32 -0.70
C TYR A 41 2.76 5.25 -0.15
N LYS A 42 3.00 5.77 1.05
CA LYS A 42 2.16 6.78 1.69
C LYS A 42 2.97 7.95 2.21
N ARG A 43 2.35 9.12 2.30
CA ARG A 43 2.89 10.29 3.02
C ARG A 43 1.76 11.04 3.72
N THR A 44 2.06 11.70 4.82
CA THR A 44 1.07 12.37 5.68
C THR A 44 0.79 13.79 5.19
N THR A 45 1.84 14.50 4.80
CA THR A 45 1.81 15.86 4.24
C THR A 45 2.55 15.91 2.90
N LEU A 46 2.30 16.95 2.10
CA LEU A 46 3.00 17.16 0.83
C LEU A 46 4.53 17.23 1.00
N ASP A 47 4.99 17.81 2.10
CA ASP A 47 6.40 18.01 2.39
C ASP A 47 7.05 16.83 3.14
N SER A 48 6.27 15.80 3.48
CA SER A 48 6.79 14.62 4.17
C SER A 48 7.32 13.58 3.18
N GLU A 49 8.32 12.82 3.62
CA GLU A 49 8.92 11.74 2.85
C GLU A 49 7.92 10.63 2.53
N TRP A 50 8.08 10.02 1.36
CA TRP A 50 7.33 8.83 0.98
C TRP A 50 7.82 7.63 1.78
N THR A 51 6.91 7.01 2.51
CA THR A 51 7.19 5.79 3.28
C THR A 51 6.57 4.58 2.60
N PRO A 52 7.29 3.45 2.50
CA PRO A 52 6.75 2.23 1.94
C PRO A 52 5.64 1.69 2.83
N TYR A 53 4.56 1.21 2.23
CA TYR A 53 3.42 0.68 2.97
C TYR A 53 3.12 -0.79 2.67
N GLN A 54 3.22 -1.18 1.40
CA GLN A 54 3.03 -2.56 0.95
C GLN A 54 3.83 -2.81 -0.32
N PHE A 55 4.42 -3.99 -0.41
CA PHE A 55 5.10 -4.49 -1.60
C PHE A 55 4.35 -5.69 -2.18
N TYR A 56 4.41 -5.82 -3.49
CA TYR A 56 3.93 -6.96 -4.25
C TYR A 56 5.03 -7.36 -5.23
N SER A 57 5.46 -8.61 -5.18
CA SER A 57 6.47 -9.16 -6.09
C SER A 57 6.48 -10.67 -6.01
N ALA A 58 6.69 -11.36 -7.15
CA ALA A 58 6.94 -12.81 -7.14
C ALA A 58 8.32 -13.14 -6.53
N THR A 59 9.20 -12.15 -6.44
CA THR A 59 10.58 -12.26 -5.98
C THR A 59 10.87 -11.29 -4.83
N CYS A 60 9.96 -11.20 -3.85
CA CYS A 60 10.04 -10.26 -2.71
C CYS A 60 11.43 -10.09 -2.09
N ASN A 61 12.12 -11.21 -1.82
CA ASN A 61 13.43 -11.18 -1.18
C ASN A 61 14.52 -10.61 -2.11
N GLU A 62 14.45 -10.88 -3.42
CA GLU A 62 15.42 -10.40 -4.40
C GLU A 62 15.15 -8.94 -4.79
N THR A 63 13.88 -8.58 -4.94
CA THR A 63 13.44 -7.26 -5.41
C THR A 63 13.45 -6.21 -4.31
N TYR A 64 12.99 -6.56 -3.10
CA TYR A 64 12.84 -5.62 -1.98
C TYR A 64 13.65 -5.98 -0.72
N GLY A 65 14.31 -7.15 -0.69
CA GLY A 65 15.05 -7.60 0.51
C GLY A 65 14.14 -7.98 1.68
N ILE A 66 12.85 -8.23 1.42
CA ILE A 66 11.83 -8.56 2.42
C ILE A 66 11.34 -9.98 2.13
N PRO A 67 11.22 -10.86 3.13
CA PRO A 67 10.64 -12.19 2.92
C PRO A 67 9.18 -12.08 2.45
N ASP A 68 8.78 -13.00 1.57
CA ASP A 68 7.37 -13.13 1.18
C ASP A 68 6.54 -13.55 2.41
N GLY A 69 5.50 -12.77 2.72
CA GLY A 69 4.64 -13.02 3.86
C GLY A 69 3.52 -12.00 4.00
N THR A 70 2.38 -12.48 4.49
CA THR A 70 1.16 -11.69 4.70
C THR A 70 0.90 -11.38 6.17
N LEU A 71 1.79 -11.78 7.09
CA LEU A 71 1.62 -11.61 8.54
C LEU A 71 2.83 -10.90 9.15
N VAL A 72 2.57 -9.94 10.05
CA VAL A 72 3.58 -9.31 10.92
C VAL A 72 3.41 -9.72 12.37
N THR A 73 4.48 -9.62 13.16
CA THR A 73 4.41 -9.76 14.62
C THR A 73 3.91 -8.47 15.26
N ARG A 74 3.45 -8.53 16.52
CA ARG A 74 2.94 -7.36 17.26
C ARG A 74 3.95 -6.23 17.40
N GLU A 75 5.24 -6.55 17.41
CA GLU A 75 6.33 -5.59 17.56
C GLU A 75 6.56 -4.81 16.26
N ASN A 76 6.26 -5.43 15.11
CA ASN A 76 6.59 -4.96 13.77
C ASN A 76 5.35 -4.59 12.95
N GLU A 77 4.25 -4.26 13.63
CA GLU A 77 2.96 -3.99 13.00
C GLU A 77 2.93 -2.79 12.06
N THR A 78 3.97 -1.96 12.02
CA THR A 78 4.07 -0.82 11.10
C THR A 78 4.97 -1.10 9.91
N LEU A 79 5.69 -2.23 9.89
CA LEU A 79 6.58 -2.57 8.78
C LEU A 79 5.78 -2.89 7.51
N PRO A 80 6.32 -2.53 6.32
CA PRO A 80 5.75 -2.94 5.06
C PRO A 80 5.93 -4.45 4.87
N LEU A 81 4.87 -5.11 4.42
CA LEU A 81 4.91 -6.52 4.03
C LEU A 81 5.21 -6.63 2.53
N CYS A 82 5.63 -7.81 2.10
CA CYS A 82 5.72 -8.17 0.69
C CYS A 82 4.98 -9.47 0.44
N THR A 83 4.12 -9.53 -0.58
CA THR A 83 3.38 -10.74 -0.95
C THR A 83 3.42 -11.01 -2.44
N SER A 84 3.50 -12.28 -2.82
CA SER A 84 3.45 -12.70 -4.22
C SER A 84 2.03 -12.81 -4.80
N GLU A 85 0.96 -12.73 -3.98
CA GLU A 85 -0.44 -13.05 -4.36
C GLU A 85 -1.03 -12.23 -5.53
N PHE A 86 -0.44 -11.08 -5.88
CA PHE A 86 -0.92 -10.22 -6.96
C PHE A 86 0.12 -9.96 -8.06
N SER A 87 1.17 -10.78 -8.10
CA SER A 87 2.32 -10.63 -9.01
C SER A 87 2.16 -11.39 -10.33
N ASP A 88 1.10 -12.20 -10.45
CA ASP A 88 0.79 -12.90 -11.69
C ASP A 88 0.24 -11.95 -12.77
N LEU A 89 0.64 -12.20 -14.02
CA LEU A 89 0.20 -11.43 -15.20
C LEU A 89 -1.31 -11.49 -15.48
N SER A 90 -2.01 -12.46 -14.89
CA SER A 90 -3.45 -12.65 -15.08
C SER A 90 -4.28 -11.86 -14.07
N PRO A 91 -5.40 -11.23 -14.45
CA PRO A 91 -5.89 -11.11 -15.82
C PRO A 91 -5.07 -10.08 -16.60
N LEU A 92 -4.97 -10.27 -17.92
CA LEU A 92 -4.24 -9.36 -18.81
C LEU A 92 -4.88 -7.96 -18.92
N THR A 93 -6.12 -7.80 -18.47
CA THR A 93 -6.84 -6.53 -18.38
C THR A 93 -7.80 -6.56 -17.20
N GLY A 94 -8.06 -5.41 -16.58
CA GLY A 94 -9.07 -5.28 -15.52
C GLY A 94 -8.68 -5.93 -14.19
N GLY A 95 -7.39 -6.27 -14.02
CA GLY A 95 -6.87 -6.80 -12.76
C GLY A 95 -7.13 -5.82 -11.63
N THR A 96 -7.60 -6.33 -10.48
CA THR A 96 -7.86 -5.52 -9.30
C THR A 96 -7.02 -6.03 -8.13
N VAL A 97 -6.40 -5.11 -7.41
CA VAL A 97 -5.69 -5.37 -6.16
C VAL A 97 -6.36 -4.54 -5.08
N VAL A 98 -6.68 -5.17 -3.96
CA VAL A 98 -7.20 -4.50 -2.76
C VAL A 98 -6.14 -4.63 -1.68
N PHE A 99 -5.63 -3.50 -1.24
CA PHE A 99 -4.74 -3.40 -0.11
C PHE A 99 -5.54 -2.91 1.09
N SER A 100 -5.54 -3.66 2.20
CA SER A 100 -6.15 -3.25 3.47
C SER A 100 -5.07 -2.83 4.46
N THR A 101 -5.26 -1.71 5.15
CA THR A 101 -4.26 -1.17 6.08
C THR A 101 -4.07 -2.01 7.33
N LEU A 102 -5.07 -2.84 7.67
CA LEU A 102 -5.12 -3.70 8.84
C LEU A 102 -4.86 -5.17 8.55
N GLU A 103 -4.87 -5.56 7.27
CA GLU A 103 -4.67 -6.95 6.88
C GLU A 103 -3.28 -7.44 7.27
N GLY A 104 -3.24 -8.63 7.87
CA GLY A 104 -2.00 -9.24 8.32
C GLY A 104 -1.41 -8.68 9.62
N ARG A 105 -2.07 -7.69 10.25
CA ARG A 105 -1.57 -7.00 11.46
C ARG A 105 -2.36 -7.44 12.70
N PRO A 106 -1.76 -8.14 13.68
CA PRO A 106 -2.48 -8.66 14.85
C PRO A 106 -3.23 -7.60 15.66
N GLY A 107 -2.75 -6.36 15.65
CA GLY A 107 -3.34 -5.20 16.29
C GLY A 107 -4.67 -4.77 15.69
N ALA A 108 -5.05 -5.31 14.52
CA ALA A 108 -6.36 -5.07 13.92
C ALA A 108 -7.52 -5.52 14.82
N TYR A 109 -7.33 -6.58 15.62
CA TYR A 109 -8.35 -7.05 16.57
C TYR A 109 -8.57 -6.10 17.76
N ASP A 110 -7.61 -5.21 18.02
CA ASP A 110 -7.63 -4.23 19.09
C ASP A 110 -7.33 -2.83 18.53
N PHE A 111 -7.87 -2.55 17.35
CA PHE A 111 -7.55 -1.34 16.59
C PHE A 111 -7.85 -0.06 17.36
N GLU A 112 -8.95 -0.03 18.11
CA GLU A 112 -9.38 1.13 18.92
C GLU A 112 -8.31 1.54 19.95
N ASN A 113 -7.52 0.59 20.46
CA ASN A 113 -6.47 0.86 21.45
C ASN A 113 -5.05 0.84 20.85
N ASN A 114 -4.92 0.66 19.53
CA ASN A 114 -3.63 0.54 18.85
C ASN A 114 -3.31 1.79 17.99
N GLU A 115 -2.76 2.81 18.63
CA GLU A 115 -2.35 4.06 17.99
C GLU A 115 -1.35 3.85 16.83
N LYS A 116 -0.57 2.75 16.84
CA LYS A 116 0.39 2.45 15.77
C LYS A 116 -0.29 2.09 14.45
N LEU A 117 -1.53 1.59 14.50
CA LEU A 117 -2.31 1.22 13.32
C LEU A 117 -3.27 2.33 12.89
N GLN A 118 -3.61 3.26 13.77
CA GLN A 118 -4.41 4.46 13.48
C GLN A 118 -3.61 5.54 12.71
N VAL A 119 -2.74 5.12 11.78
CA VAL A 119 -1.89 6.04 11.02
C VAL A 119 -2.72 6.69 9.93
N GLN A 120 -3.06 7.96 10.14
CA GLN A 120 -3.66 8.79 9.12
C GLN A 120 -2.61 9.20 8.08
N PHE A 121 -2.97 9.08 6.80
CA PHE A 121 -2.17 9.60 5.70
C PHE A 121 -3.09 10.23 4.66
N SER A 122 -2.54 11.17 3.90
CA SER A 122 -3.33 12.00 2.99
C SER A 122 -3.06 11.65 1.52
N TYR A 123 -1.93 11.00 1.24
CA TYR A 123 -1.47 10.73 -0.12
C TYR A 123 -1.01 9.29 -0.27
N VAL A 124 -1.33 8.69 -1.41
CA VAL A 124 -0.89 7.35 -1.81
C VAL A 124 -0.22 7.42 -3.15
N LEU A 125 0.92 6.74 -3.28
CA LEU A 125 1.68 6.64 -4.50
C LEU A 125 1.88 5.18 -4.87
N LEU A 126 1.49 4.83 -6.09
CA LEU A 126 1.84 3.55 -6.70
C LEU A 126 3.15 3.69 -7.49
N ARG A 127 4.11 2.79 -7.25
CA ARG A 127 5.39 2.72 -7.96
C ARG A 127 5.62 1.33 -8.51
N TYR A 128 5.93 1.22 -9.80
CA TYR A 128 6.26 -0.02 -10.51
C TYR A 128 7.31 0.24 -11.59
#